data_AF-A0A453REK6-F1
#
_entry.id   AF-A0A453REK6-F1
#
_cell.length_a   1.000
_cell.length_b   1.000
_cell.length_c   1.000
_cell.angle_alpha   90.00
_cell.angle_beta   90.00
_cell.angle_gamma   90.00
#
_symmetry.space_group_name_H-M   'P 1'
#
loop_
_entity.id
_entity.type
_entity.pdbx_description
1 polymer ?
#
loop_
_entity_poly.entity_id
_entity_poly.type
_entity_poly.pdbx_seq_one_letter_code
_entity_poly.pdbx_strand_id
1 'polypeptide(L)'
;MRRMTRMPKRNKASDTSSEEARRGKDIQGIPWDRLELTREGYRETRLLQYKNYENVPNSAEAAMKACKSTEKDGTYYEFRRNTRSVKSTILHFQLRNLVWATSKHDAYLISHYSVLHWSALSGVDTEIMNVEGHIAPSEKHPGSLLEGFSQTQVSTLAVKDNLLVAGGFQGELICKVGSLYHFVFALTLNFLGSSISQLTGRTQTCG
;
A
#
# COMPACT_ATOMS: atom_id res chain seq x y z
N MET A 1 -19.63 0.53 24.43
CA MET A 1 -18.82 -0.59 23.91
C MET A 1 -19.30 -0.90 22.49
N ARG A 2 -18.75 -0.24 21.46
CA ARG A 2 -19.17 -0.50 20.06
C ARG A 2 -18.48 -1.79 19.60
N ARG A 3 -19.26 -2.81 19.23
CA ARG A 3 -18.76 -4.05 18.60
C ARG A 3 -17.92 -3.65 17.40
N MET A 4 -16.65 -4.07 17.37
CA MET A 4 -15.88 -4.15 16.13
C MET A 4 -16.71 -4.97 15.15
N THR A 5 -17.31 -4.33 14.15
CA THR A 5 -17.93 -4.99 13.01
C THR A 5 -16.84 -5.82 12.34
N ARG A 6 -16.92 -7.14 12.53
CA ARG A 6 -15.97 -8.09 11.96
C ARG A 6 -16.02 -7.93 10.45
N MET A 7 -14.93 -7.44 9.86
CA MET A 7 -14.80 -7.31 8.40
C MET A 7 -15.22 -8.62 7.73
N PRO A 8 -15.95 -8.58 6.59
CA PRO A 8 -16.34 -9.79 5.89
C PRO A 8 -15.10 -10.63 5.58
N LYS A 9 -15.16 -11.94 5.85
CA LYS A 9 -14.06 -12.85 5.55
C LYS A 9 -13.72 -12.73 4.07
N ARG A 10 -12.54 -12.20 3.77
CA ARG A 10 -12.08 -12.04 2.39
C ARG A 10 -11.89 -13.41 1.75
N ASN A 11 -12.35 -13.53 0.51
CA ASN A 11 -12.24 -14.78 -0.24
C ASN A 11 -10.77 -15.03 -0.62
N LYS A 12 -10.12 -15.96 0.10
CA LYS A 12 -8.73 -16.37 -0.15
C LYS A 12 -8.60 -17.35 -1.33
N ALA A 13 -9.70 -17.78 -1.97
CA ALA A 13 -9.65 -18.72 -3.10
C ALA A 13 -8.90 -18.15 -4.32
N SER A 14 -8.77 -16.82 -4.40
CA SER A 14 -7.95 -16.16 -5.40
C SER A 14 -6.47 -16.09 -5.01
N ASP A 15 -6.02 -16.45 -3.81
CA ASP A 15 -4.58 -16.40 -3.52
C ASP A 15 -3.82 -17.50 -4.29
N THR A 16 -2.50 -17.31 -4.45
CA THR A 16 -1.61 -18.34 -4.99
C THR A 16 -0.56 -18.67 -3.94
N SER A 17 -0.58 -19.92 -3.46
CA SER A 17 0.44 -20.50 -2.58
C SER A 17 1.67 -20.97 -3.36
N SER A 18 2.80 -21.16 -2.66
CA SER A 18 4.00 -21.74 -3.25
C SER A 18 3.78 -23.14 -3.84
N GLU A 19 2.97 -23.97 -3.18
CA GLU A 19 2.60 -25.31 -3.67
C GLU A 19 1.80 -25.24 -4.98
N GLU A 20 0.81 -24.36 -5.06
CA GLU A 20 0.07 -24.16 -6.30
C GLU A 20 0.95 -23.60 -7.42
N ALA A 21 1.85 -22.66 -7.11
CA ALA A 21 2.78 -22.11 -8.08
C ALA A 21 3.73 -23.18 -8.64
N ARG A 22 4.24 -24.08 -7.77
CA ARG A 22 5.05 -25.23 -8.18
C ARG A 22 4.29 -26.23 -9.04
N ARG A 23 2.96 -26.32 -8.87
CA ARG A 23 2.05 -27.10 -9.74
C ARG A 23 1.67 -26.39 -11.04
N GLY A 24 2.22 -25.21 -11.31
CA GLY A 24 2.00 -24.47 -12.55
C GLY A 24 0.93 -23.38 -12.50
N LYS A 25 0.31 -23.11 -11.33
CA LYS A 25 -0.59 -21.95 -11.18
C LYS A 25 0.23 -20.67 -11.29
N ASP A 26 -0.25 -19.71 -12.08
CA ASP A 26 0.44 -18.41 -12.21
C ASP A 26 0.53 -17.70 -10.84
N ILE A 27 1.69 -17.10 -10.55
CA ILE A 27 1.97 -16.43 -9.27
C ILE A 27 1.11 -15.19 -9.04
N GLN A 28 0.58 -14.56 -10.10
CA GLN A 28 -0.43 -13.49 -10.03
C GLN A 28 -1.85 -14.04 -10.17
N GLY A 29 -1.97 -15.35 -10.34
CA GLY A 29 -3.19 -16.10 -10.57
C GLY A 29 -3.93 -15.69 -11.83
N ILE A 30 -3.21 -15.28 -12.87
CA ILE A 30 -3.74 -15.04 -14.21
C ILE A 30 -4.10 -16.40 -14.82
N PRO A 31 -5.34 -16.62 -15.27
CA PRO A 31 -5.76 -17.88 -15.87
C PRO A 31 -5.35 -17.92 -17.34
N TRP A 32 -4.05 -18.09 -17.61
CA TRP A 32 -3.49 -18.11 -18.96
C TRP A 32 -4.13 -19.18 -19.87
N ASP A 33 -4.64 -20.27 -19.30
CA ASP A 33 -5.39 -21.34 -19.97
C ASP A 33 -6.72 -20.88 -20.57
N ARG A 34 -7.27 -19.77 -20.08
CA ARG A 34 -8.54 -19.18 -20.54
C ARG A 34 -8.35 -17.98 -21.45
N LEU A 35 -7.11 -17.59 -21.72
CA LEU A 35 -6.77 -16.45 -22.57
C LEU A 35 -6.29 -16.96 -23.93
N GLU A 36 -6.48 -16.16 -24.97
CA GLU A 36 -6.00 -16.46 -26.32
C GLU A 36 -4.46 -16.37 -26.45
N LEU A 37 -3.81 -15.77 -25.45
CA LEU A 37 -2.38 -15.48 -25.44
C LEU A 37 -1.71 -16.21 -24.28
N THR A 38 -0.56 -16.82 -24.56
CA THR A 38 0.28 -17.45 -23.55
C THR A 38 1.03 -16.42 -22.72
N ARG A 39 1.51 -16.84 -21.54
CA ARG A 39 2.33 -15.99 -20.67
C ARG A 39 3.59 -15.50 -21.38
N GLU A 40 4.21 -16.39 -22.15
CA GLU A 40 5.43 -16.14 -22.93
C GLU A 40 5.14 -15.14 -24.05
N GLY A 41 4.05 -15.34 -24.81
CA GLY A 41 3.64 -14.44 -25.89
C GLY A 41 3.31 -13.02 -25.40
N TYR A 42 2.65 -12.91 -24.24
CA TYR A 42 2.42 -11.61 -23.59
C TYR A 42 3.73 -10.92 -23.22
N ARG A 43 4.70 -11.67 -22.67
CA ARG A 43 6.00 -11.14 -22.27
C ARG A 43 6.77 -10.62 -23.48
N GLU A 44 6.82 -11.37 -24.58
CA GLU A 44 7.48 -10.96 -25.82
C GLU A 44 6.86 -9.69 -26.40
N THR A 45 5.53 -9.64 -26.50
CA THR A 45 4.82 -8.47 -27.02
C THR A 45 5.08 -7.24 -26.16
N ARG A 46 5.06 -7.38 -24.83
CA ARG A 46 5.41 -6.29 -23.91
C ARG A 46 6.84 -5.80 -24.12
N LEU A 47 7.81 -6.69 -24.28
CA LEU A 47 9.21 -6.31 -24.50
C LEU A 47 9.42 -5.55 -25.82
N LEU A 48 8.65 -5.89 -26.85
CA LEU A 48 8.73 -5.24 -28.16
C LEU A 48 8.01 -3.89 -28.22
N GLN A 49 6.84 -3.79 -27.60
CA GLN A 49 5.94 -2.65 -27.78
C GLN A 49 5.95 -1.66 -26.62
N TYR A 50 6.28 -2.09 -25.41
CA TYR A 50 6.16 -1.25 -24.23
C TYR A 50 7.43 -0.40 -24.03
N LYS A 51 7.28 0.92 -24.18
CA LYS A 51 8.31 1.89 -23.82
C LYS A 51 8.04 2.43 -22.41
N ASN A 52 8.97 2.16 -21.49
CA ASN A 52 8.89 2.71 -20.13
C ASN A 52 8.92 4.24 -20.18
N TYR A 53 8.10 4.88 -19.36
CA TYR A 53 8.26 6.29 -19.07
C TYR A 53 9.43 6.47 -18.10
N GLU A 54 10.36 7.35 -18.43
CA GLU A 54 11.51 7.67 -17.59
C GLU A 54 11.46 9.13 -17.17
N ASN A 55 11.52 9.39 -15.86
CA ASN A 55 11.72 10.75 -15.33
C ASN A 55 13.16 11.23 -15.54
N VAL A 56 14.11 10.29 -15.56
CA VAL A 56 15.54 10.51 -15.79
C VAL A 56 15.96 9.67 -16.99
N PRO A 57 16.47 10.28 -18.08
CA PRO A 57 16.86 9.55 -19.28
C PRO A 57 17.87 8.44 -18.98
N ASN A 58 17.68 7.28 -19.61
CA ASN A 58 18.56 6.10 -19.52
C ASN A 58 18.71 5.53 -18.10
N SER A 59 17.76 5.84 -17.21
CA SER A 59 17.81 5.40 -15.81
C SER A 59 17.72 3.87 -15.68
N ALA A 60 16.93 3.20 -16.53
CA ALA A 60 16.84 1.74 -16.52
C ALA A 60 18.17 1.07 -16.89
N GLU A 61 18.87 1.59 -17.90
CA GLU A 61 20.15 1.05 -18.37
C GLU A 61 21.28 1.31 -17.38
N ALA A 62 21.30 2.50 -16.77
CA ALA A 62 22.23 2.82 -15.71
C ALA A 62 22.05 1.90 -14.50
N ALA A 63 20.79 1.64 -14.10
CA ALA A 63 20.48 0.70 -13.02
C ALA A 63 20.92 -0.73 -13.37
N MET A 64 20.64 -1.21 -14.58
CA MET A 64 21.07 -2.53 -15.03
C MET A 64 22.60 -2.68 -15.02
N LYS A 65 23.35 -1.66 -15.43
CA LYS A 65 24.83 -1.67 -15.36
C LYS A 65 25.36 -1.69 -13.93
N ALA A 66 24.65 -1.06 -13.00
CA ALA A 66 25.01 -1.05 -11.59
C ALA A 66 24.59 -2.33 -10.84
N CYS A 67 23.62 -3.09 -11.36
CA CYS A 67 23.18 -4.35 -10.76
C CYS A 67 24.27 -5.41 -10.80
N LYS A 68 24.61 -5.96 -9.63
CA LYS A 68 25.50 -7.12 -9.53
C LYS A 68 24.74 -8.37 -9.97
N SER A 69 25.36 -9.18 -10.82
CA SER A 69 24.86 -10.53 -11.10
C SER A 69 24.79 -11.32 -9.79
N THR A 70 23.69 -12.05 -9.59
CA THR A 70 23.45 -12.84 -8.39
C THR A 70 23.05 -14.25 -8.81
N GLU A 71 23.67 -15.26 -8.19
CA GLU A 71 23.31 -16.65 -8.39
C GLU A 71 21.88 -16.90 -7.89
N LYS A 72 21.10 -17.67 -8.65
CA LYS A 72 19.68 -17.95 -8.37
C LYS A 72 19.48 -19.26 -7.59
N ASP A 73 20.53 -19.72 -6.91
CA ASP A 73 20.57 -20.98 -6.16
C ASP A 73 20.04 -20.83 -4.72
N GLY A 74 19.84 -19.60 -4.25
CA GLY A 74 19.31 -19.32 -2.92
C GLY A 74 17.79 -19.44 -2.79
N THR A 75 17.34 -20.00 -1.68
CA THR A 75 15.92 -20.08 -1.30
C THR A 75 15.31 -18.71 -0.96
N TYR A 76 16.13 -17.67 -0.82
CA TYR A 76 15.72 -16.33 -0.38
C TYR A 76 14.72 -15.66 -1.35
N TYR A 77 14.87 -15.89 -2.65
CA TYR A 77 13.98 -15.33 -3.68
C TYR A 77 12.90 -16.31 -4.14
N GLU A 78 12.74 -17.44 -3.46
CA GLU A 78 11.65 -18.37 -3.78
C GLU A 78 10.28 -17.73 -3.54
N PHE A 79 9.38 -17.98 -4.49
CA PHE A 79 8.01 -17.54 -4.36
C PHE A 79 7.34 -18.22 -3.16
N ARG A 80 6.91 -17.41 -2.19
CA ARG A 80 6.22 -17.89 -1.00
C ARG A 80 4.70 -17.86 -1.16
N ARG A 81 4.15 -16.70 -1.53
CA ARG A 81 2.70 -16.49 -1.65
C ARG A 81 2.40 -15.17 -2.38
N ASN A 82 1.29 -15.15 -3.10
CA ASN A 82 0.63 -13.91 -3.52
C ASN A 82 -0.77 -13.88 -2.90
N THR A 83 -1.11 -12.78 -2.22
CA THR A 83 -2.47 -12.54 -1.76
C THR A 83 -3.16 -11.48 -2.60
N ARG A 84 -4.34 -11.85 -3.13
CA ARG A 84 -5.23 -10.96 -3.90
C ARG A 84 -6.51 -10.65 -3.15
N SER A 85 -6.67 -11.27 -1.99
CA SER A 85 -7.76 -11.00 -1.05
C SER A 85 -7.70 -9.58 -0.47
N VAL A 86 -6.50 -9.00 -0.39
CA VAL A 86 -6.24 -7.65 0.13
C VAL A 86 -6.08 -6.69 -1.04
N LYS A 87 -7.06 -5.80 -1.26
CA LYS A 87 -7.05 -4.84 -2.38
C LYS A 87 -7.03 -3.42 -1.86
N SER A 88 -6.10 -2.63 -2.38
CA SER A 88 -6.11 -1.20 -2.15
C SER A 88 -7.12 -0.52 -3.06
N THR A 89 -7.88 0.43 -2.51
CA THR A 89 -8.80 1.27 -3.29
C THR A 89 -8.06 2.51 -3.72
N ILE A 90 -7.70 2.57 -5.01
CA ILE A 90 -7.01 3.71 -5.61
C ILE A 90 -8.02 4.47 -6.46
N LEU A 91 -8.48 5.62 -5.97
CA LEU A 91 -9.49 6.43 -6.66
C LEU A 91 -8.90 7.26 -7.81
N HIS A 92 -7.62 7.63 -7.73
CA HIS A 92 -6.98 8.48 -8.74
C HIS A 92 -5.53 8.06 -9.00
N PHE A 93 -5.08 8.14 -10.26
CA PHE A 93 -3.75 7.69 -10.70
C PHE A 93 -2.59 8.58 -10.21
N GLN A 94 -2.90 9.80 -9.77
CA GLN A 94 -1.91 10.72 -9.20
C GLN A 94 -1.64 10.47 -7.71
N LEU A 95 -2.41 9.61 -7.06
CA LEU A 95 -2.18 9.30 -5.65
C LEU A 95 -0.84 8.58 -5.47
N ARG A 96 -0.19 8.84 -4.34
CA ARG A 96 1.12 8.30 -3.99
C ARG A 96 1.05 7.75 -2.57
N ASN A 97 1.86 6.73 -2.30
CA ASN A 97 2.06 6.18 -0.96
C ASN A 97 0.79 5.64 -0.27
N LEU A 98 -0.15 5.05 -1.03
CA LEU A 98 -1.33 4.38 -0.45
C LEU A 98 -1.04 2.98 0.10
N VAL A 99 0.19 2.50 -0.09
CA VAL A 99 0.73 1.27 0.50
C VAL A 99 2.06 1.63 1.16
N TRP A 100 2.27 1.19 2.40
CA TRP A 100 3.44 1.51 3.19
C TRP A 100 3.94 0.29 3.97
N ALA A 101 5.24 -0.01 3.89
CA ALA A 101 5.84 -1.12 4.64
C ALA A 101 6.67 -0.58 5.81
N THR A 102 6.44 -1.11 7.00
CA THR A 102 7.24 -0.76 8.21
C THR A 102 8.29 -1.81 8.54
N SER A 103 8.11 -3.03 8.04
CA SER A 103 9.02 -4.16 8.21
C SER A 103 8.96 -5.06 6.97
N LYS A 104 9.73 -6.14 6.94
CA LYS A 104 9.66 -7.17 5.89
C LYS A 104 8.32 -7.92 5.85
N HIS A 105 7.54 -7.82 6.91
CA HIS A 105 6.32 -8.60 7.09
C HIS A 105 5.07 -7.75 7.26
N ASP A 106 5.22 -6.45 7.53
CA ASP A 106 4.12 -5.56 7.88
C ASP A 106 3.91 -4.52 6.80
N ALA A 107 2.76 -4.62 6.13
CA ALA A 107 2.30 -3.67 5.14
C ALA A 107 1.02 -2.98 5.61
N TYR A 108 0.89 -1.71 5.29
CA TYR A 108 -0.25 -0.86 5.58
C TYR A 108 -0.83 -0.40 4.25
N LEU A 109 -2.14 -0.48 4.09
CA LEU A 109 -2.78 -0.09 2.83
C LEU A 109 -4.15 0.56 3.04
N ILE A 110 -4.53 1.40 2.09
CA ILE A 110 -5.88 1.99 2.04
C ILE A 110 -6.83 1.08 1.29
N SER A 111 -7.96 0.73 1.90
CA SER A 111 -9.07 -0.01 1.29
C SER A 111 -10.37 0.71 1.63
N HIS A 112 -10.98 1.34 0.63
CA HIS A 112 -12.09 2.30 0.80
C HIS A 112 -11.72 3.39 1.82
N TYR A 113 -12.51 3.53 2.88
CA TYR A 113 -12.26 4.47 3.98
C TYR A 113 -11.41 3.88 5.12
N SER A 114 -10.90 2.65 4.96
CA SER A 114 -10.17 1.96 6.01
C SER A 114 -8.68 1.91 5.70
N VAL A 115 -7.85 2.16 6.71
CA VAL A 115 -6.46 1.75 6.70
C VAL A 115 -6.36 0.38 7.33
N LEU A 116 -5.73 -0.54 6.60
CA LEU A 116 -5.54 -1.92 7.01
C LEU A 116 -4.06 -2.18 7.24
N HIS A 117 -3.74 -2.84 8.35
CA HIS A 117 -2.45 -3.48 8.56
C HIS A 117 -2.56 -4.94 8.11
N TRP A 118 -1.69 -5.36 7.22
CA TRP A 118 -1.56 -6.73 6.75
C TRP A 118 -0.21 -7.30 7.17
N SER A 119 -0.23 -8.47 7.79
CA SER A 119 0.99 -9.21 8.14
C SER A 119 1.19 -10.42 7.25
N ALA A 120 2.36 -10.50 6.60
CA ALA A 120 2.76 -11.63 5.80
C ALA A 120 2.95 -12.93 6.61
N LEU A 121 3.19 -12.80 7.93
CA LEU A 121 3.37 -13.94 8.82
C LEU A 121 2.03 -14.59 9.19
N SER A 122 1.04 -13.79 9.60
CA SER A 122 -0.27 -14.30 9.99
C SER A 122 -1.23 -14.45 8.80
N GLY A 123 -1.01 -13.70 7.72
CA GLY A 123 -1.95 -13.61 6.60
C GLY A 123 -3.31 -13.06 7.01
N VAL A 124 -3.32 -12.23 8.06
CA VAL A 124 -4.48 -11.53 8.62
C VAL A 124 -4.32 -10.04 8.35
N ASP A 125 -5.42 -9.42 7.95
CA ASP A 125 -5.59 -7.98 7.90
C ASP A 125 -6.35 -7.49 9.14
N THR A 126 -5.84 -6.43 9.75
CA THR A 126 -6.45 -5.74 10.88
C THR A 126 -6.80 -4.33 10.46
N GLU A 127 -8.06 -3.92 10.64
CA GLU A 127 -8.43 -2.52 10.46
C GLU A 127 -7.84 -1.70 11.60
N ILE A 128 -7.00 -0.72 11.26
CA ILE A 128 -6.33 0.13 12.23
C ILE A 128 -6.93 1.53 12.28
N MET A 129 -7.60 1.98 11.22
CA MET A 129 -8.28 3.27 11.17
C MET A 129 -9.41 3.21 10.16
N ASN A 130 -10.54 3.81 10.48
CA ASN A 130 -11.69 3.95 9.59
C ASN A 130 -12.10 5.42 9.56
N VAL A 131 -12.01 6.04 8.38
CA VAL A 131 -12.30 7.46 8.13
C VAL A 131 -13.64 7.69 7.44
N GLU A 132 -14.49 6.65 7.39
CA GLU A 132 -15.87 6.76 6.86
C GLU A 132 -16.74 7.57 7.82
N GLY A 133 -16.61 7.25 9.11
CA GLY A 133 -17.29 7.94 10.19
C GLY A 133 -16.65 9.29 10.52
N HIS A 134 -17.27 9.95 11.50
CA HIS A 134 -16.75 11.20 12.04
C HIS A 134 -15.49 10.96 12.87
N ILE A 135 -14.44 11.72 12.58
CA ILE A 135 -13.16 11.72 13.26
C ILE A 135 -12.90 13.12 13.81
N ALA A 136 -12.92 13.26 15.13
CA ALA A 136 -12.56 14.48 15.83
C ALA A 136 -11.24 14.33 16.59
N PRO A 137 -10.47 15.41 16.75
CA PRO A 137 -9.34 15.45 17.66
C PRO A 137 -9.72 15.11 19.10
N SER A 138 -8.88 14.31 19.74
CA SER A 138 -8.95 14.01 21.17
C SER A 138 -8.29 15.08 22.03
N GLU A 139 -7.37 15.85 21.46
CA GLU A 139 -6.64 16.92 22.11
C GLU A 139 -6.67 18.20 21.28
N LYS A 140 -6.65 19.34 21.97
CA LYS A 140 -6.67 20.65 21.34
C LYS A 140 -5.24 21.13 21.12
N HIS A 141 -4.86 21.27 19.86
CA HIS A 141 -3.60 21.91 19.47
C HIS A 141 -3.86 23.14 18.60
N PRO A 142 -2.97 24.14 18.59
CA PRO A 142 -3.07 25.27 17.68
C PRO A 142 -3.25 24.80 16.23
N GLY A 143 -4.25 25.33 15.53
CA GLY A 143 -4.59 24.94 14.15
C GLY A 143 -5.45 23.69 14.00
N SER A 144 -5.75 22.96 15.08
CA SER A 144 -6.63 21.79 15.02
C SER A 144 -8.08 22.18 14.74
N LEU A 145 -8.69 21.54 13.75
CA LEU A 145 -10.11 21.63 13.48
C LEU A 145 -10.87 20.75 14.50
N LEU A 146 -11.36 21.38 15.58
CA LEU A 146 -12.05 20.68 16.67
C LEU A 146 -13.35 20.01 16.22
N GLU A 147 -13.98 20.52 15.16
CA GLU A 147 -15.14 19.87 14.54
C GLU A 147 -14.76 18.51 13.96
N GLY A 148 -13.52 18.30 13.53
CA GLY A 148 -13.10 17.05 12.90
C GLY A 148 -13.51 16.93 11.43
N PHE A 149 -13.42 15.71 10.90
CA PHE A 149 -13.73 15.38 9.51
C PHE A 149 -14.65 14.17 9.43
N SER A 150 -15.34 14.01 8.30
CA SER A 150 -16.16 12.83 8.00
C SER A 150 -15.92 12.42 6.56
N GLN A 151 -15.96 11.11 6.28
CA GLN A 151 -15.84 10.57 4.92
C GLN A 151 -14.59 11.06 4.16
N THR A 152 -13.47 11.24 4.86
CA THR A 152 -12.23 11.74 4.26
C THR A 152 -11.73 10.76 3.19
N GLN A 153 -11.52 11.26 1.98
CA GLN A 153 -10.91 10.48 0.91
C GLN A 153 -9.39 10.51 1.08
N VAL A 154 -8.78 9.40 1.51
CA VAL A 154 -7.33 9.34 1.74
C VAL A 154 -6.57 9.35 0.41
N SER A 155 -5.67 10.31 0.23
CA SER A 155 -4.80 10.48 -0.93
C SER A 155 -3.38 9.95 -0.72
N THR A 156 -2.93 9.85 0.52
CA THR A 156 -1.56 9.44 0.88
C THR A 156 -1.51 8.91 2.31
N LEU A 157 -0.60 7.99 2.58
CA LEU A 157 -0.37 7.39 3.89
C LEU A 157 1.13 7.33 4.19
N ALA A 158 1.49 7.49 5.46
CA ALA A 158 2.82 7.15 5.95
C ALA A 158 2.73 6.54 7.36
N VAL A 159 3.55 5.51 7.64
CA VAL A 159 3.51 4.79 8.92
C VAL A 159 4.93 4.53 9.42
N LYS A 160 5.22 4.88 10.68
CA LYS A 160 6.52 4.62 11.29
C LYS A 160 6.40 4.62 12.82
N ASP A 161 7.08 3.71 13.51
CA ASP A 161 7.19 3.72 14.98
C ASP A 161 5.84 3.93 15.70
N ASN A 162 4.79 3.24 15.23
CA ASN A 162 3.40 3.34 15.70
C ASN A 162 2.67 4.67 15.44
N LEU A 163 3.30 5.61 14.72
CA LEU A 163 2.67 6.79 14.17
C LEU A 163 2.17 6.49 12.75
N LEU A 164 0.88 6.72 12.53
CA LEU A 164 0.23 6.70 11.24
C LEU A 164 -0.22 8.11 10.89
N VAL A 165 0.05 8.54 9.66
CA VAL A 165 -0.41 9.81 9.12
C VAL A 165 -1.11 9.57 7.79
N ALA A 166 -2.36 9.99 7.66
CA ALA A 166 -3.13 9.96 6.43
C ALA A 166 -3.42 11.39 5.96
N GLY A 167 -3.21 11.65 4.66
CA GLY A 167 -3.60 12.89 4.01
C GLY A 167 -4.88 12.69 3.21
N GLY A 168 -5.81 13.66 3.26
CA GLY A 168 -7.05 13.67 2.50
C GLY A 168 -6.94 14.40 1.15
N PHE A 169 -8.05 14.49 0.41
CA PHE A 169 -8.12 15.19 -0.89
C PHE A 169 -8.32 16.70 -0.73
N GLN A 170 -8.89 17.15 0.39
CA GLN A 170 -9.21 18.55 0.69
C GLN A 170 -8.17 19.18 1.61
N GLY A 171 -6.96 18.60 1.67
CA GLY A 171 -5.89 19.07 2.52
C GLY A 171 -6.01 18.63 3.98
N GLU A 172 -6.87 17.65 4.28
CA GLU A 172 -6.98 17.06 5.61
C GLU A 172 -5.69 16.32 5.96
N LEU A 173 -5.23 16.48 7.19
CA LEU A 173 -4.17 15.65 7.78
C LEU A 173 -4.76 14.95 9.00
N ILE A 174 -4.71 13.61 9.04
CA ILE A 174 -5.19 12.77 10.13
C ILE A 174 -4.02 11.98 10.68
N CYS A 175 -3.67 12.19 11.95
CA CYS A 175 -2.65 11.42 12.64
C CYS A 175 -3.27 10.37 13.57
N LYS A 176 -2.57 9.27 13.83
CA LYS A 176 -2.91 8.28 14.84
C LYS A 176 -1.65 7.71 15.47
N VAL A 177 -1.57 7.70 16.80
CA VAL A 177 -0.44 7.14 17.57
C VAL A 177 -0.93 5.97 18.42
N GLY A 178 -0.39 4.77 18.19
CA GLY A 178 -0.71 3.58 18.98
C GLY A 178 -2.16 3.05 18.85
N SER A 179 -2.47 2.03 19.64
CA SER A 179 -3.76 1.31 19.62
C SER A 179 -4.81 1.85 20.60
N LEU A 180 -4.39 2.59 21.64
CA LEU A 180 -5.23 2.90 22.81
C LEU A 180 -5.48 4.39 23.08
N TYR A 181 -4.80 5.30 22.39
CA TYR A 181 -4.99 6.74 22.61
C TYR A 181 -5.10 7.45 21.28
N HIS A 182 -6.30 7.93 20.98
CA HIS A 182 -6.55 8.82 19.86
C HIS A 182 -5.60 10.02 20.03
N PHE A 183 -4.73 10.26 19.06
CA PHE A 183 -4.09 11.55 18.83
C PHE A 183 -4.41 11.89 17.38
N VAL A 184 -5.62 12.39 17.17
CA VAL A 184 -6.03 12.81 15.84
C VAL A 184 -5.81 14.30 15.75
N PHE A 185 -4.76 14.69 15.05
CA PHE A 185 -4.65 16.04 14.53
C PHE A 185 -5.49 16.09 13.28
N ALA A 186 -6.29 17.14 13.14
CA ALA A 186 -7.08 17.45 11.97
C ALA A 186 -6.67 18.85 11.53
N LEU A 187 -5.77 18.95 10.56
CA LEU A 187 -5.31 20.22 10.01
C LEU A 187 -5.81 20.37 8.58
N THR A 188 -6.18 21.59 8.20
CA THR A 188 -6.34 21.95 6.78
C THR A 188 -5.05 22.63 6.34
N LEU A 189 -4.27 21.94 5.51
CA LEU A 189 -3.09 22.55 4.90
C LEU A 189 -3.54 23.35 3.67
N ASN A 190 -3.41 24.68 3.71
CA ASN A 190 -3.43 25.52 2.51
C ASN A 190 -2.17 25.19 1.69
N PHE A 191 -2.27 24.25 0.76
CA PHE A 191 -1.10 23.65 0.11
C PHE A 191 -0.45 24.60 -0.92
N LEU A 192 0.77 25.06 -0.60
CA LEU A 192 1.83 25.27 -1.58
C LEU A 192 2.77 24.04 -1.53
N GLY A 193 2.46 23.02 -2.33
CA GLY A 193 3.47 22.17 -2.99
C GLY A 193 4.32 21.10 -2.27
N SER A 194 4.21 20.82 -0.96
CA SER A 194 5.14 19.88 -0.30
C SER A 194 4.53 18.53 0.13
N SER A 195 4.90 17.44 -0.55
CA SER A 195 4.41 16.06 -0.29
C SER A 195 4.60 15.60 1.18
N ILE A 196 3.55 15.00 1.76
CA ILE A 196 3.55 14.36 3.10
C ILE A 196 4.70 13.37 3.31
N SER A 197 5.25 12.78 2.23
CA SER A 197 6.41 11.89 2.31
C SER A 197 7.65 12.54 2.97
N GLN A 198 7.76 13.88 2.90
CA GLN A 198 8.84 14.63 3.54
C GLN A 198 8.71 14.64 5.07
N LEU A 199 7.49 14.55 5.63
CA LEU A 199 7.26 14.53 7.09
C LEU A 199 7.78 13.25 7.74
N THR A 200 7.86 12.15 6.98
CA THR A 200 8.36 10.85 7.49
C THR A 200 9.85 10.59 7.24
N GLY A 201 10.56 11.56 6.68
CA GLY A 201 12.03 11.56 6.64
C GLY A 201 12.68 10.43 5.83
N ARG A 202 12.03 9.87 4.81
CA ARG A 202 12.69 8.93 3.89
C ARG A 202 12.47 9.25 2.42
N THR A 203 13.57 9.54 1.75
CA THR A 203 13.85 9.08 0.39
C THR A 203 13.69 7.56 0.36
N GLN A 204 12.83 7.06 -0.53
CA GLN A 204 12.70 5.63 -0.79
C GLN A 204 14.03 5.13 -1.38
N THR A 205 14.87 4.50 -0.56
CA THR A 205 15.92 3.62 -1.07
C THR A 205 15.39 2.20 -0.96
N CYS A 206 14.99 1.65 -2.11
CA CYS A 206 14.78 0.21 -2.25
C CYS A 206 16.15 -0.46 -2.17
N GLY A 207 16.34 -1.30 -1.15
CA GLY A 207 17.45 -2.25 -1.05
C GLY A 207 16.99 -3.65 -1.45
#